data_AF-A0A1Q8BFY5-F1
#
_entry.id   AF-A0A1Q8BFY5-F1
#
_cell.length_a   1.000
_cell.length_b   1.000
_cell.length_c   1.000
_cell.angle_alpha   90.00
_cell.angle_beta   90.00
_cell.angle_gamma   90.00
#
_symmetry.space_group_name_H-M   'P 1'
#
loop_
_entity.id
_entity.type
_entity.pdbx_description
1 polymer ?
#
loop_
_entity_poly.entity_id
_entity_poly.type
_entity_poly.pdbx_seq_one_letter_code
_entity_poly.pdbx_strand_id
1 'polypeptide(L)'
;MQQGYRAPSVPDSEVTPEFVRDELLNCFESANREFARLLNMQMTDDALKQQVKTFVSTVFQQCGVSYTSPTRRGIEVAIKTCKENAEKMMGAQGADIIRHHYAEMMKLVDRLP
;
A
#
# COMPACT_ATOMS: atom_id res chain seq x y z
N MET A 1 14.22 -4.52 -15.68
CA MET A 1 12.93 -4.65 -14.98
C MET A 1 12.93 -3.62 -13.87
N GLN A 2 12.10 -2.56 -13.95
CA GLN A 2 11.90 -1.67 -12.80
C GLN A 2 11.27 -2.52 -11.70
N GLN A 3 12.02 -2.75 -10.63
CA GLN A 3 11.55 -3.55 -9.52
C GLN A 3 10.42 -2.76 -8.85
N GLY A 4 9.26 -3.40 -8.67
CA GLY A 4 8.17 -2.83 -7.86
C GLY A 4 8.63 -2.51 -6.44
N TYR A 5 7.76 -1.89 -5.66
CA TYR A 5 8.03 -1.54 -4.26
C TYR A 5 8.76 -2.65 -3.50
N ARG A 6 9.70 -2.26 -2.66
CA ARG A 6 10.35 -3.11 -1.68
C ARG A 6 10.38 -2.40 -0.35
N ALA A 7 10.17 -3.14 0.73
CA ALA A 7 10.29 -2.60 2.06
C ALA A 7 11.71 -2.00 2.26
N PRO A 8 11.82 -0.76 2.74
CA PRO A 8 13.11 -0.14 3.00
C PRO A 8 13.85 -0.86 4.12
N SER A 9 15.17 -0.98 3.95
CA SER A 9 16.07 -1.57 4.95
C SER A 9 16.49 -0.51 5.97
N VAL A 10 15.58 -0.14 6.87
CA VAL A 10 15.82 0.78 8.01
C VAL A 10 15.96 0.00 9.34
N PRO A 11 16.58 0.55 10.39
CA PRO A 11 16.59 -0.04 11.74
C PRO A 11 15.18 -0.18 12.35
N ASP A 12 14.98 -1.13 13.29
CA ASP A 12 13.68 -1.34 13.96
C ASP A 12 13.18 -0.10 14.72
N SER A 13 14.09 0.70 15.27
CA SER A 13 13.76 1.95 15.96
C SER A 13 13.12 3.02 15.05
N GLU A 14 13.27 2.89 13.73
CA GLU A 14 12.68 3.81 12.75
C GLU A 14 11.34 3.31 12.21
N VAL A 15 10.97 2.04 12.48
CA VAL A 15 9.70 1.46 12.03
C VAL A 15 8.58 1.85 12.99
N THR A 16 8.05 3.06 12.81
CA THR A 16 6.88 3.56 13.55
C THR A 16 5.59 3.33 12.76
N PRO A 17 4.41 3.37 13.42
CA PRO A 17 3.13 3.31 12.71
C PRO A 17 2.99 4.38 11.61
N GLU A 18 3.43 5.61 11.86
CA GLU A 18 3.42 6.70 10.89
C GLU A 18 4.34 6.41 9.70
N PHE A 19 5.53 5.86 9.96
CA PHE A 19 6.44 5.42 8.92
C PHE A 19 5.80 4.35 8.03
N VAL A 20 5.18 3.32 8.61
CA VAL A 20 4.53 2.25 7.84
C VAL A 20 3.33 2.75 7.05
N ARG A 21 2.59 3.75 7.56
CA ARG A 21 1.53 4.42 6.79
C ARG A 21 2.10 5.15 5.56
N ASP A 22 3.20 5.87 5.72
CA ASP A 22 3.80 6.62 4.61
C ASP A 22 4.37 5.65 3.56
N GLU A 23 4.98 4.56 4.00
CA GLU A 23 5.42 3.47 3.14
C GLU A 23 4.27 2.74 2.44
N LEU A 24 3.09 2.66 3.08
CA LEU A 24 1.89 2.14 2.43
C LEU A 24 1.48 2.98 1.22
N LEU A 25 1.61 4.31 1.28
CA LEU A 25 1.35 5.18 0.12
C LEU A 25 2.36 4.89 -1.00
N ASN A 26 3.64 4.82 -0.68
CA ASN A 26 4.71 4.52 -1.64
C ASN A 26 4.49 3.16 -2.32
N CYS A 27 4.09 2.15 -1.54
CA CYS A 27 3.73 0.83 -2.03
C CYS A 27 2.55 0.90 -3.01
N PHE A 28 1.46 1.58 -2.63
CA PHE A 28 0.30 1.74 -3.50
C PHE A 28 0.60 2.53 -4.77
N GLU A 29 1.45 3.56 -4.71
CA GLU A 29 1.90 4.29 -5.88
C GLU A 29 2.62 3.37 -6.87
N SER A 30 3.56 2.55 -6.36
CA SER A 30 4.25 1.57 -7.20
C SER A 30 3.28 0.53 -7.78
N ALA A 31 2.38 -0.03 -6.97
CA ALA A 31 1.41 -1.03 -7.44
C ALA A 31 0.49 -0.45 -8.52
N ASN A 32 0.00 0.78 -8.35
CA ASN A 32 -0.85 1.43 -9.33
C ASN A 32 -0.11 1.77 -10.63
N ARG A 33 1.19 2.07 -10.58
CA ARG A 33 2.02 2.20 -11.80
C ARG A 33 2.09 0.87 -12.56
N GLU A 34 2.23 -0.23 -11.84
CA GLU A 34 2.25 -1.57 -12.44
C GLU A 34 0.89 -1.94 -13.02
N PHE A 35 -0.21 -1.64 -12.33
CA PHE A 35 -1.56 -1.84 -12.86
C PHE A 35 -1.85 -0.97 -14.08
N ALA A 36 -1.45 0.31 -14.08
CA ALA A 36 -1.62 1.18 -15.23
C ALA A 36 -0.91 0.63 -16.47
N ARG A 37 0.31 0.13 -16.31
CA ARG A 37 1.05 -0.54 -17.40
C ARG A 37 0.34 -1.83 -17.85
N LEU A 38 -0.08 -2.67 -16.91
CA LEU A 38 -0.79 -3.92 -17.20
C LEU A 38 -2.07 -3.68 -18.01
N LEU A 39 -2.81 -2.63 -17.67
CA LEU A 39 -4.08 -2.25 -18.28
C LEU A 39 -3.91 -1.31 -19.49
N ASN A 40 -2.69 -0.99 -19.90
CA ASN A 40 -2.37 0.00 -20.93
C ASN A 40 -3.04 1.37 -20.71
N MET A 41 -3.23 1.76 -19.45
CA MET A 41 -3.78 3.06 -19.07
C MET A 41 -2.68 4.11 -19.07
N GLN A 42 -2.95 5.26 -19.69
CA GLN A 42 -2.11 6.44 -19.55
C GLN A 42 -2.60 7.28 -18.38
N MET A 43 -1.74 7.45 -17.38
CA MET A 43 -2.02 8.28 -16.22
C MET A 43 -0.77 9.08 -15.87
N THR A 44 -0.95 10.35 -15.52
CA THR A 44 0.14 11.18 -15.03
C THR A 44 0.51 10.77 -13.60
N ASP A 45 1.76 11.01 -13.21
CA ASP A 45 2.22 10.70 -11.86
C ASP A 45 1.40 11.43 -10.79
N ASP A 46 1.01 12.69 -11.03
CA ASP A 46 0.20 13.46 -10.08
C ASP A 46 -1.21 12.89 -9.91
N ALA A 47 -1.86 12.49 -11.01
CA ALA A 47 -3.17 11.85 -10.95
C ALA A 47 -3.12 10.52 -10.19
N LEU A 48 -2.07 9.73 -10.43
CA LEU A 48 -1.83 8.47 -9.74
C LEU A 48 -1.67 8.68 -8.23
N LYS A 49 -0.83 9.64 -7.82
CA LYS A 49 -0.60 9.95 -6.40
C LYS A 49 -1.88 10.40 -5.69
N GLN A 50 -2.68 11.26 -6.33
CA GLN A 50 -3.95 11.69 -5.77
C GLN A 50 -4.96 10.55 -5.63
N GLN A 51 -5.04 9.67 -6.63
CA GLN A 51 -5.89 8.49 -6.58
C GLN A 51 -5.48 7.56 -5.43
N VAL A 52 -4.19 7.28 -5.29
CA VAL A 52 -3.64 6.45 -4.20
C VAL A 52 -3.95 7.05 -2.84
N LYS A 53 -3.66 8.34 -2.65
CA LYS A 53 -3.93 9.03 -1.39
C LYS A 53 -5.41 8.98 -1.02
N THR A 54 -6.29 9.20 -1.99
CA THR A 54 -7.75 9.14 -1.78
C THR A 54 -8.20 7.74 -1.39
N PHE A 55 -7.69 6.72 -2.09
CA PHE A 55 -8.00 5.32 -1.80
C PHE A 55 -7.56 4.91 -0.39
N VAL A 56 -6.29 5.14 -0.04
CA VAL A 56 -5.75 4.77 1.27
C VAL A 56 -6.46 5.53 2.40
N SER A 57 -6.71 6.83 2.22
CA SER A 57 -7.45 7.64 3.22
C SER A 57 -8.87 7.11 3.44
N THR A 58 -9.55 6.71 2.36
CA THR A 58 -10.89 6.11 2.43
C THR A 58 -10.88 4.79 3.19
N VAL A 59 -9.92 3.91 2.92
CA VAL A 59 -9.78 2.63 3.64
C VAL A 59 -9.50 2.86 5.13
N PHE A 60 -8.63 3.81 5.46
CA PHE A 60 -8.35 4.16 6.86
C PHE A 60 -9.62 4.61 7.58
N GLN A 61 -10.40 5.51 6.96
CA GLN A 61 -11.68 5.96 7.50
C GLN A 61 -12.67 4.79 7.69
N GLN A 62 -12.81 3.92 6.68
CA GLN A 62 -13.70 2.75 6.75
C GLN A 62 -13.30 1.78 7.87
N CYS A 63 -12.01 1.63 8.12
CA CYS A 63 -11.48 0.76 9.17
C CYS A 63 -11.47 1.43 10.55
N GLY A 64 -11.89 2.69 10.69
CA GLY A 64 -11.80 3.44 11.93
C GLY A 64 -10.36 3.72 12.39
N VAL A 65 -9.41 3.75 11.44
CA VAL A 65 -7.98 3.93 11.71
C VAL A 65 -7.63 5.41 11.55
N SER A 66 -6.98 5.98 12.56
CA SER A 66 -6.46 7.34 12.46
C SER A 66 -5.36 7.41 11.41
N TYR A 67 -5.53 8.31 10.44
CA TYR A 67 -4.51 8.55 9.44
C TYR A 67 -3.27 9.24 10.04
N THR A 68 -3.45 10.15 11.00
CA THR A 68 -2.33 10.94 11.55
C THR A 68 -1.59 10.22 12.68
N SER A 69 -2.28 9.36 13.43
CA SER A 69 -1.71 8.57 14.53
C SER A 69 -2.25 7.14 14.48
N PRO A 70 -1.85 6.36 13.48
CA PRO A 70 -2.31 4.99 13.33
C PRO A 70 -1.74 4.08 14.42
N THR A 71 -2.44 2.99 14.72
CA THR A 71 -1.94 1.92 15.58
C THR A 71 -1.48 0.74 14.73
N ARG A 72 -0.61 -0.13 15.26
CA ARG A 72 -0.20 -1.38 14.60
C ARG A 72 -1.39 -2.19 14.09
N ARG A 73 -2.35 -2.48 14.99
CA ARG A 73 -3.57 -3.22 14.64
C ARG A 73 -4.39 -2.50 13.58
N GLY A 74 -4.48 -1.17 13.65
CA GLY A 74 -5.17 -0.36 12.65
C GLY A 74 -4.52 -0.49 11.27
N ILE A 75 -3.19 -0.39 11.19
CA ILE A 75 -2.43 -0.54 9.95
C ILE A 75 -2.63 -1.92 9.35
N GLU A 76 -2.51 -2.98 10.16
CA GLU A 76 -2.68 -4.34 9.68
C GLU A 76 -4.08 -4.56 9.06
N VAL A 77 -5.13 -4.09 9.75
CA VAL A 77 -6.50 -4.13 9.23
C VAL A 77 -6.63 -3.31 7.95
N ALA A 78 -6.09 -2.10 7.90
CA ALA A 78 -6.15 -1.26 6.71
C ALA A 78 -5.43 -1.89 5.51
N ILE A 79 -4.23 -2.45 5.71
CA ILE A 79 -3.46 -3.14 4.65
C ILE A 79 -4.21 -4.37 4.14
N LYS A 80 -4.83 -5.15 5.02
CA LYS A 80 -5.65 -6.29 4.61
C LYS A 80 -6.87 -5.86 3.79
N THR A 81 -7.60 -4.83 4.23
CA THR A 81 -8.75 -4.27 3.48
C THR A 81 -8.31 -3.72 2.12
N CYS A 82 -7.17 -3.03 2.08
CA CYS A 82 -6.51 -2.55 0.87
C CYS A 82 -6.24 -3.69 -0.12
N LYS A 83 -5.67 -4.81 0.36
CA LYS A 83 -5.43 -6.01 -0.44
C LYS A 83 -6.73 -6.58 -1.00
N GLU A 84 -7.73 -6.82 -0.15
CA GLU A 84 -9.02 -7.39 -0.57
C GLU A 84 -9.73 -6.52 -1.62
N ASN A 85 -9.67 -5.20 -1.46
CA ASN A 85 -10.22 -4.25 -2.44
C ASN A 85 -9.47 -4.31 -3.77
N ALA A 86 -8.14 -4.36 -3.74
CA ALA A 86 -7.33 -4.50 -4.96
C ALA A 86 -7.60 -5.83 -5.68
N GLU A 87 -7.76 -6.94 -4.94
CA GLU A 87 -8.08 -8.26 -5.51
C GLU A 87 -9.45 -8.26 -6.19
N LYS A 88 -10.45 -7.62 -5.58
CA LYS A 88 -11.79 -7.45 -6.19
C LYS A 88 -11.74 -6.62 -7.47
N MET A 89 -10.92 -5.56 -7.49
CA MET A 89 -10.82 -4.66 -8.64
C MET A 89 -10.05 -5.28 -9.81
N MET A 90 -8.90 -5.90 -9.52
CA MET A 90 -7.99 -6.39 -10.55
C MET A 90 -8.29 -7.83 -10.96
N GLY A 91 -8.86 -8.64 -10.07
CA GLY A 91 -9.03 -10.07 -10.31
C GLY A 91 -7.69 -10.78 -10.53
N ALA A 92 -7.73 -11.89 -11.26
CA ALA A 92 -6.58 -12.78 -11.45
C ALA A 92 -5.36 -12.11 -12.11
N GLN A 93 -5.57 -11.16 -13.04
CA GLN A 93 -4.48 -10.48 -13.75
C GLN A 93 -3.60 -9.62 -12.81
N GLY A 94 -4.14 -9.12 -11.69
CA GLY A 94 -3.38 -8.33 -10.73
C GLY A 94 -2.79 -9.15 -9.58
N ALA A 95 -3.07 -10.45 -9.50
CA ALA A 95 -2.78 -11.27 -8.33
C ALA A 95 -1.29 -11.28 -7.96
N ASP A 96 -0.40 -11.34 -8.95
CA ASP A 96 1.05 -11.35 -8.70
C ASP A 96 1.57 -10.01 -8.17
N ILE A 97 1.08 -8.90 -8.72
CA ILE A 97 1.42 -7.55 -8.23
C ILE A 97 0.92 -7.42 -6.78
N ILE A 98 -0.35 -7.73 -6.52
CA ILE A 98 -0.94 -7.63 -5.18
C ILE A 98 -0.18 -8.49 -4.17
N ARG A 99 0.13 -9.74 -4.52
CA ARG A 99 0.87 -10.67 -3.67
C ARG A 99 2.27 -10.15 -3.33
N HIS A 100 3.00 -9.63 -4.32
CA HIS A 100 4.33 -9.06 -4.12
C HIS A 100 4.27 -7.86 -3.16
N HIS A 101 3.43 -6.87 -3.47
CA HIS A 101 3.30 -5.63 -2.68
C HIS A 101 2.82 -5.89 -1.25
N TYR A 102 1.87 -6.79 -1.07
CA TYR A 102 1.41 -7.19 0.27
C TYR A 102 2.53 -7.85 1.07
N ALA A 103 3.28 -8.77 0.46
CA ALA A 103 4.40 -9.43 1.14
C ALA A 103 5.49 -8.44 1.56
N GLU A 104 5.80 -7.45 0.73
CA GLU A 104 6.76 -6.39 1.09
C GLU A 104 6.24 -5.54 2.26
N MET A 105 4.97 -5.12 2.26
CA MET A 105 4.41 -4.34 3.37
C MET A 105 4.39 -5.11 4.70
N MET A 106 4.10 -6.40 4.67
CA MET A 106 4.07 -7.20 5.90
C MET A 106 5.43 -7.26 6.59
N LYS A 107 6.56 -7.16 5.84
CA LYS A 107 7.89 -7.08 6.46
C LYS A 107 8.04 -5.88 7.39
N LEU A 108 7.38 -4.76 7.10
CA LEU A 108 7.38 -3.58 7.98
C LEU A 108 6.38 -3.75 9.13
N VAL A 109 5.18 -4.27 8.84
CA VAL A 109 4.13 -4.48 9.85
C VAL A 109 4.59 -5.44 10.95
N ASP A 110 5.31 -6.50 10.58
CA ASP A 110 5.82 -7.51 11.52
C ASP A 110 6.86 -6.94 12.50
N ARG A 111 7.48 -5.81 12.13
CA ARG A 111 8.50 -5.10 12.91
C ARG A 111 7.93 -3.95 13.76
N LEU A 112 6.64 -3.64 13.61
CA LEU A 112 5.99 -2.64 14.45
C LEU A 112 5.97 -3.10 15.92
N PRO A 113 6.18 -2.18 16.88
CA PRO A 113 6.10 -2.49 18.31
C PRO A 113 4.70 -2.96 18.75
#